data_AF-A0A847WN58-F1
#
_entry.id   AF-A0A847WN58-F1
#
_cell.length_a   1.000
_cell.length_b   1.000
_cell.length_c   1.000
_cell.angle_alpha   90.00
_cell.angle_beta   90.00
_cell.angle_gamma   90.00
#
_symmetry.space_group_name_H-M   'P 1'
#
loop_
_entity.id
_entity.type
_entity.pdbx_description
1 polymer ?
#
loop_
_entity_poly.entity_id
_entity_poly.type
_entity_poly.pdbx_seq_one_letter_code
_entity_poly.pdbx_strand_id
1 'polypeptide(L)'
;MKNSKKNIANNLSYLRNQLGLSQEEVAERIGVSRQSVAKWENGDSLPDILKCEALADLYDVSLNDLVRYNPEENGLPIPPKNKHIFGVVTLGERGQIVLPKKARDTFKLKAGDSMVVLGDTNPASAGIALIDSQSFLRMTGQVIDDIFKE
;
A
#
# COMPACT_ATOMS: atom_id res chain seq x y z
N MET A 1 -9.26 -9.31 -19.73
CA MET A 1 -8.64 -10.48 -19.07
C MET A 1 -7.14 -10.65 -19.37
N LYS A 2 -6.65 -10.41 -20.60
CA LYS A 2 -5.21 -10.53 -20.92
C LYS A 2 -4.29 -9.64 -20.06
N ASN A 3 -4.69 -8.40 -19.74
CA ASN A 3 -3.87 -7.49 -18.94
C ASN A 3 -3.69 -7.95 -17.48
N SER A 4 -4.73 -8.51 -16.85
CA SER A 4 -4.65 -8.97 -15.45
C SER A 4 -3.68 -10.13 -15.25
N LYS A 5 -3.55 -11.03 -16.25
CA LYS A 5 -2.57 -12.14 -16.20
C LYS A 5 -1.13 -11.63 -16.27
N LYS A 6 -0.87 -10.57 -17.06
CA LYS A 6 0.45 -9.92 -17.14
C LYS A 6 0.78 -9.17 -15.85
N ASN A 7 -0.20 -8.46 -15.28
CA ASN A 7 -0.01 -7.67 -14.06
C ASN A 7 0.37 -8.56 -12.88
N ILE A 8 -0.39 -9.62 -12.60
CA ILE A 8 -0.10 -10.51 -11.47
C ILE A 8 1.29 -11.16 -11.61
N ALA A 9 1.66 -11.64 -12.80
CA ALA A 9 2.97 -12.27 -13.03
C ALA A 9 4.14 -11.31 -12.71
N ASN A 10 4.04 -10.07 -13.22
CA ASN A 10 5.02 -9.02 -12.95
C ASN A 10 5.06 -8.64 -11.46
N ASN A 11 3.89 -8.50 -10.83
CA ASN A 11 3.77 -8.13 -9.43
C ASN A 11 4.37 -9.20 -8.51
N LEU A 12 4.16 -10.49 -8.81
CA LEU A 12 4.74 -11.61 -8.05
C LEU A 12 6.27 -11.55 -8.08
N SER A 13 6.86 -11.41 -9.28
CA SER A 13 8.31 -11.31 -9.43
C SER A 13 8.87 -10.06 -8.75
N TYR A 14 8.21 -8.91 -8.93
CA TYR A 14 8.59 -7.65 -8.29
C TYR A 14 8.60 -7.76 -6.76
N LEU A 15 7.50 -8.21 -6.15
CA LEU A 15 7.35 -8.31 -4.70
C LEU A 15 8.30 -9.34 -4.10
N ARG A 16 8.50 -10.48 -4.78
CA ARG A 16 9.50 -11.48 -4.36
C ARG A 16 10.90 -10.87 -4.30
N ASN A 17 11.31 -10.14 -5.34
CA ASN A 17 12.62 -9.49 -5.39
C ASN A 17 12.77 -8.36 -4.35
N GLN A 18 11.70 -7.62 -4.05
CA GLN A 18 11.71 -6.60 -2.98
C GLN A 18 12.01 -7.19 -1.60
N LEU A 19 11.53 -8.41 -1.32
CA LEU A 19 11.83 -9.13 -0.09
C LEU A 19 13.14 -9.92 -0.14
N GLY A 20 13.87 -9.88 -1.26
CA GLY A 20 15.12 -10.64 -1.44
C GLY A 20 14.95 -12.16 -1.46
N LEU A 21 13.74 -12.65 -1.74
CA LEU A 21 13.43 -14.08 -1.71
C LEU A 21 13.72 -14.76 -3.05
N SER A 22 14.17 -16.01 -3.00
CA SER A 22 14.24 -16.92 -4.14
C SER A 22 12.88 -17.54 -4.45
N GLN A 23 12.72 -18.06 -5.67
CA GLN A 23 11.50 -18.80 -6.04
C GLN A 23 11.31 -20.07 -5.20
N GLU A 24 12.40 -20.67 -4.73
CA GLU A 24 12.36 -21.86 -3.85
C GLU A 24 11.79 -21.50 -2.48
N GLU A 25 12.26 -20.42 -1.86
CA GLU A 25 11.76 -19.97 -0.56
C GLU A 25 10.28 -19.58 -0.59
N VAL A 26 9.83 -18.94 -1.67
CA VAL A 26 8.40 -18.65 -1.86
C VAL A 26 7.61 -19.95 -2.02
N ALA A 27 8.12 -20.90 -2.81
CA ALA A 27 7.46 -22.17 -3.02
C ALA A 27 7.29 -22.96 -1.72
N GLU A 28 8.32 -22.99 -0.88
CA GLU A 28 8.31 -23.62 0.44
C GLU A 28 7.27 -22.95 1.35
N ARG A 29 7.27 -21.62 1.46
CA ARG A 29 6.32 -20.87 2.31
C ARG A 29 4.87 -21.03 1.86
N ILE A 30 4.63 -21.14 0.56
CA ILE A 30 3.29 -21.25 -0.04
C ILE A 30 2.84 -22.72 -0.15
N GLY A 31 3.73 -23.68 0.09
CA GLY A 31 3.45 -25.12 -0.01
C GLY A 31 3.16 -25.55 -1.44
N VAL A 32 4.02 -25.16 -2.38
CA VAL A 32 3.94 -25.54 -3.81
C VAL A 32 5.34 -25.89 -4.34
N SER A 33 5.42 -26.35 -5.58
CA SER A 33 6.71 -26.59 -6.23
C SER A 33 7.35 -25.27 -6.71
N ARG A 34 8.69 -25.19 -6.72
CA ARG A 34 9.42 -24.08 -7.35
C ARG A 34 8.97 -23.82 -8.79
N GLN A 35 8.69 -24.89 -9.54
CA GLN A 35 8.20 -24.79 -10.92
C GLN A 35 6.84 -24.08 -11.01
N SER A 36 5.97 -24.24 -10.01
CA SER A 36 4.69 -23.53 -9.94
C SER A 36 4.90 -22.03 -9.84
N VAL A 37 5.77 -21.59 -8.91
CA VAL A 37 6.12 -20.17 -8.74
C VAL A 37 6.74 -19.60 -10.01
N ALA A 38 7.68 -20.31 -10.63
CA ALA A 38 8.29 -19.88 -11.89
C ALA A 38 7.26 -19.70 -13.01
N LYS A 39 6.31 -20.63 -13.17
CA LYS A 39 5.22 -20.52 -14.15
C LYS A 39 4.26 -19.36 -13.86
N TRP A 40 4.06 -19.00 -12.59
CA TRP A 40 3.24 -17.84 -12.24
C TRP A 40 3.95 -16.53 -12.60
N GLU A 41 5.24 -16.42 -12.27
CA GLU A 41 6.05 -15.23 -12.58
C GLU A 41 6.28 -15.02 -14.08
N ASN A 42 6.35 -16.11 -14.86
CA ASN A 42 6.43 -16.04 -16.32
C ASN A 42 5.08 -15.76 -16.99
N GLY A 43 3.98 -15.81 -16.25
CA GLY A 43 2.63 -15.68 -16.80
C GLY A 43 2.17 -16.90 -17.61
N ASP A 44 2.81 -18.06 -17.44
CA ASP A 44 2.41 -19.32 -18.08
C ASP A 44 1.13 -19.88 -17.45
N SER A 45 1.06 -19.83 -16.12
CA SER A 45 -0.11 -20.26 -15.32
C SER A 45 -0.49 -19.21 -14.28
N LEU A 46 -1.61 -19.41 -13.59
CA LEU A 46 -2.06 -18.52 -12.51
C LEU A 46 -2.15 -19.30 -11.20
N PRO A 47 -1.81 -18.69 -10.06
CA PRO A 47 -2.16 -19.24 -8.76
C PRO A 47 -3.68 -19.27 -8.60
N ASP A 48 -4.19 -20.27 -7.87
CA ASP A 48 -5.59 -20.28 -7.46
C ASP A 48 -5.86 -19.19 -6.41
N ILE A 49 -7.14 -19.00 -6.04
CA ILE A 49 -7.54 -17.93 -5.12
C ILE A 49 -6.89 -18.04 -3.74
N LEU A 50 -6.72 -19.26 -3.22
CA LEU A 50 -6.12 -19.50 -1.90
C LEU A 50 -4.61 -19.20 -1.93
N LYS A 51 -3.94 -19.58 -3.02
CA LYS A 51 -2.53 -19.25 -3.24
C LYS A 51 -2.34 -17.75 -3.46
N CYS A 52 -3.26 -17.08 -4.14
CA CYS A 52 -3.23 -15.62 -4.28
C CYS A 52 -3.34 -14.92 -2.92
N GLU A 53 -4.22 -15.39 -2.04
CA GLU A 53 -4.37 -14.85 -0.68
C GLU A 53 -3.08 -15.06 0.14
N ALA A 54 -2.54 -16.28 0.16
CA ALA A 54 -1.29 -16.59 0.85
C ALA A 54 -0.10 -15.77 0.33
N LEU A 55 -0.02 -15.53 -0.99
CA LEU A 55 1.00 -14.68 -1.60
C LEU A 55 0.81 -13.20 -1.23
N ALA A 56 -0.43 -12.72 -1.18
CA ALA A 56 -0.73 -11.34 -0.78
C ALA A 56 -0.32 -11.08 0.67
N ASP A 57 -0.58 -12.04 1.57
CA ASP A 57 -0.14 -11.96 2.96
C ASP A 57 1.38 -12.10 3.10
N LEU A 58 2.03 -13.01 2.35
CA LEU A 58 3.49 -13.15 2.33
C LEU A 58 4.19 -11.85 1.92
N TYR A 59 3.63 -11.14 0.94
CA TYR A 59 4.21 -9.92 0.39
C TYR A 59 3.72 -8.64 1.08
N ASP A 60 2.89 -8.75 2.11
CA ASP A 60 2.24 -7.61 2.79
C ASP A 60 1.57 -6.63 1.81
N VAL A 61 0.76 -7.15 0.89
CA VAL A 61 -0.01 -6.33 -0.08
C VAL A 61 -1.48 -6.73 -0.07
N SER A 62 -2.35 -5.89 -0.63
CA SER A 62 -3.74 -6.29 -0.85
C SER A 62 -3.82 -7.30 -2.01
N LEU A 63 -4.74 -8.27 -1.92
CA LEU A 63 -5.01 -9.20 -3.03
C LEU A 63 -5.39 -8.45 -4.32
N ASN A 64 -6.13 -7.35 -4.19
CA ASN A 64 -6.51 -6.56 -5.35
C ASN A 64 -5.29 -5.93 -6.03
N ASP A 65 -4.35 -5.39 -5.26
CA ASP A 65 -3.13 -4.82 -5.82
C ASP A 65 -2.21 -5.90 -6.39
N LEU A 66 -2.07 -7.04 -5.70
CA LEU A 66 -1.32 -8.19 -6.22
C LEU A 66 -1.79 -8.57 -7.63
N VAL A 67 -3.10 -8.64 -7.85
CA VAL A 67 -3.69 -9.11 -9.11
C VAL A 67 -3.77 -8.01 -10.18
N ARG A 68 -4.07 -6.76 -9.79
CA ARG A 68 -4.46 -5.71 -10.73
C ARG A 68 -3.45 -4.59 -10.89
N TYR A 69 -2.55 -4.38 -9.92
CA TYR A 69 -1.65 -3.24 -9.94
C TYR A 69 -0.80 -3.23 -11.21
N ASN A 70 -0.72 -2.06 -11.84
CA ASN A 70 0.10 -1.86 -13.04
C ASN A 70 1.13 -0.75 -12.75
N PRO A 71 2.43 -1.08 -12.60
CA PRO A 71 3.46 -0.09 -12.33
C PRO A 71 3.56 1.01 -13.39
N GLU A 72 3.32 0.69 -14.67
CA GLU A 72 3.41 1.64 -15.78
C GLU A 72 2.30 2.71 -15.71
N GLU A 73 1.10 2.34 -15.25
CA GLU A 73 -0.02 3.27 -15.10
C GLU A 73 0.06 4.09 -13.81
N ASN A 74 0.54 3.49 -12.72
CA ASN A 74 0.53 4.14 -11.40
C ASN A 74 1.78 4.99 -11.15
N GLY A 75 2.90 4.72 -11.85
CA GLY A 75 4.16 5.44 -11.72
C GLY A 75 4.84 5.32 -10.34
N LEU A 76 4.30 4.47 -9.47
CA LEU A 76 4.69 4.29 -8.08
C LEU A 76 4.73 2.78 -7.77
N PRO A 77 5.39 2.36 -6.67
CA PRO A 77 5.44 0.95 -6.28
C PRO A 77 4.11 0.48 -5.67
N ILE A 78 3.91 -0.83 -5.63
CA ILE A 78 2.77 -1.46 -4.95
C ILE A 78 2.84 -1.09 -3.46
N PRO A 79 1.80 -0.45 -2.89
CA PRO A 79 1.82 -0.10 -1.48
C PRO A 79 1.61 -1.32 -0.59
N PRO A 80 2.08 -1.28 0.67
CA PRO A 80 1.78 -2.33 1.63
C PRO A 80 0.28 -2.46 1.92
N LYS A 81 -0.13 -3.58 2.50
CA LYS A 81 -1.51 -3.86 2.88
C LYS A 81 -2.05 -2.73 3.77
N ASN A 82 -3.28 -2.29 3.47
CA ASN A 82 -3.96 -1.17 4.13
C ASN A 82 -3.27 0.21 3.99
N LYS A 83 -2.19 0.33 3.21
CA LYS A 83 -1.56 1.61 2.87
C LYS A 83 -1.93 1.97 1.44
N HIS A 84 -2.06 3.27 1.19
CA HIS A 84 -2.52 3.76 -0.11
C HIS A 84 -1.62 4.86 -0.62
N ILE A 85 -1.31 4.77 -1.92
CA ILE A 85 -0.68 5.81 -2.69
C ILE A 85 -1.74 6.35 -3.65
N PHE A 86 -2.10 7.63 -3.51
CA PHE A 86 -3.14 8.26 -4.33
C PHE A 86 -2.59 9.06 -5.51
N GLY A 87 -1.29 8.91 -5.79
CA GLY A 87 -0.56 9.63 -6.82
C GLY A 87 0.10 10.90 -6.29
N VAL A 88 0.66 11.68 -7.22
CA VAL A 88 1.25 12.99 -6.94
C VAL A 88 0.19 14.08 -7.04
N VAL A 89 0.28 15.07 -6.15
CA VAL A 89 -0.57 16.26 -6.15
C VAL A 89 0.30 17.50 -6.25
N THR A 90 -0.20 18.54 -6.91
CA THR A 90 0.50 19.81 -7.05
C THR A 90 -0.06 20.83 -6.07
N LEU A 91 0.82 21.65 -5.51
CA LEU A 91 0.45 22.79 -4.69
C LEU A 91 -0.06 23.92 -5.58
N GLY A 92 -1.29 24.38 -5.35
CA GLY A 92 -1.83 25.54 -6.07
C GLY A 92 -1.22 26.85 -5.58
N GLU A 93 -1.51 27.94 -6.29
CA GLU A 93 -0.94 29.29 -6.06
C GLU A 93 -1.11 29.83 -4.64
N ARG A 94 -2.11 29.35 -3.90
CA ARG A 94 -2.41 29.76 -2.51
C ARG A 94 -1.98 28.74 -1.47
N GLY A 95 -1.08 27.81 -1.82
CA GLY A 95 -0.69 26.73 -0.92
C GLY A 95 -1.77 25.64 -0.75
N GLN A 96 -2.75 25.60 -1.64
CA GLN A 96 -3.85 24.62 -1.57
C GLN A 96 -3.42 23.27 -2.15
N ILE A 97 -3.70 22.19 -1.44
CA ILE A 97 -3.49 20.82 -1.91
C ILE A 97 -4.86 20.22 -2.23
N VAL A 98 -5.06 19.79 -3.48
CA VAL A 98 -6.31 19.14 -3.89
C VAL A 98 -6.19 17.64 -3.64
N LEU A 99 -6.97 17.13 -2.67
CA LEU A 99 -7.00 15.70 -2.41
C LEU A 99 -7.64 14.93 -3.58
N PRO A 100 -6.97 13.89 -4.13
CA PRO A 100 -7.52 13.08 -5.19
C PRO A 100 -8.87 12.50 -4.80
N LYS A 101 -9.79 12.35 -5.76
CA LYS A 101 -11.13 11.81 -5.51
C LYS A 101 -11.05 10.44 -4.80
N LYS A 102 -10.15 9.56 -5.26
CA LYS A 102 -9.92 8.24 -4.66
C LYS A 102 -9.54 8.33 -3.18
N ALA A 103 -8.70 9.30 -2.79
CA ALA A 103 -8.34 9.51 -1.38
C ALA A 103 -9.55 9.92 -0.54
N ARG A 104 -10.34 10.87 -1.05
CA ARG A 104 -11.57 11.34 -0.38
C ARG A 104 -12.58 10.20 -0.22
N ASP A 105 -12.80 9.41 -1.26
CA ASP A 105 -13.74 8.29 -1.22
C ASP A 105 -13.25 7.18 -0.25
N THR A 106 -11.94 6.88 -0.27
CA THR A 106 -11.33 5.83 0.58
C THR A 106 -11.43 6.18 2.06
N PHE A 107 -11.14 7.43 2.43
CA PHE A 107 -11.19 7.90 3.81
C PHE A 107 -12.52 8.55 4.18
N LYS A 108 -13.52 8.52 3.29
CA LYS A 108 -14.86 9.11 3.46
C LYS A 108 -14.83 10.60 3.84
N LEU A 109 -13.85 11.34 3.32
CA LEU A 109 -13.63 12.76 3.60
C LEU A 109 -14.69 13.63 2.91
N LYS A 110 -15.21 14.61 3.64
CA LYS A 110 -16.24 15.55 3.20
C LYS A 110 -15.81 17.00 3.44
N ALA A 111 -16.44 17.92 2.72
CA ALA A 111 -16.27 19.35 2.98
C ALA A 111 -16.74 19.66 4.41
N GLY A 112 -15.92 20.38 5.16
CA GLY A 112 -16.16 20.69 6.57
C GLY A 112 -15.42 19.76 7.55
N ASP A 113 -14.84 18.66 7.09
CA ASP A 113 -14.01 17.80 7.95
C ASP A 113 -12.77 18.58 8.42
N SER A 114 -12.49 18.49 9.72
CA SER A 114 -11.38 19.18 10.36
C SER A 114 -10.18 18.24 10.49
N MET A 115 -9.06 18.64 9.88
CA MET A 115 -7.81 17.90 9.85
C MET A 115 -6.73 18.65 10.63
N VAL A 116 -5.85 17.92 11.30
CA VAL A 116 -4.61 18.44 11.89
C VAL A 116 -3.50 18.30 10.86
N VAL A 117 -2.76 19.38 10.68
CA VAL A 117 -1.57 19.44 9.83
C VAL A 117 -0.34 19.32 10.72
N LEU A 118 0.44 18.26 10.52
CA LEU A 118 1.69 18.01 11.23
C LEU A 118 2.86 18.25 10.27
N GLY A 119 3.98 18.75 10.79
CA GLY A 119 5.19 18.98 10.01
C GLY A 119 6.42 18.43 10.72
N ASP A 120 7.30 17.78 9.97
CA ASP A 120 8.63 17.39 10.42
C ASP A 120 9.66 18.14 9.55
N THR A 121 10.68 18.72 10.19
CA THR A 121 11.77 19.46 9.53
C THR A 121 13.08 18.68 9.54
N ASN A 122 13.12 17.47 10.12
CA ASN A 122 14.30 16.62 10.06
C ASN A 122 14.63 16.29 8.60
N PRO A 123 15.84 16.56 8.09
CA PRO A 123 16.19 16.35 6.68
C PRO A 123 15.93 14.93 6.15
N ALA A 124 15.96 13.91 7.00
CA ALA A 124 15.69 12.52 6.61
C ALA A 124 14.19 12.17 6.51
N SER A 125 13.32 12.92 7.19
CA SER A 125 11.87 12.67 7.29
C SER A 125 11.02 13.91 7.00
N ALA A 126 11.63 14.96 6.43
CA ALA A 126 11.01 16.25 6.24
C ALA A 126 9.74 16.14 5.40
N GLY A 127 8.63 16.67 5.92
CA GLY A 127 7.36 16.55 5.25
C GLY A 127 6.17 17.04 6.06
N ILE A 128 4.99 16.92 5.45
CA ILE A 128 3.72 17.27 6.06
C ILE A 128 2.85 16.01 6.14
N ALA A 129 2.20 15.79 7.28
CA ALA A 129 1.19 14.76 7.46
C ALA A 129 -0.17 15.39 7.76
N LEU A 130 -1.23 14.74 7.27
CA LEU A 130 -2.62 15.11 7.54
C LEU A 130 -3.28 13.97 8.31
N ILE A 131 -3.90 14.30 9.44
CA ILE A 131 -4.65 13.36 10.27
C ILE A 131 -5.98 14.00 10.65
N ASP A 132 -7.04 13.21 10.79
CA ASP A 132 -8.31 13.76 11.27
C ASP A 132 -8.17 14.23 12.72
N SER A 133 -8.81 15.36 13.03
CA SER A 133 -8.73 15.96 14.37
C SER A 133 -9.19 15.02 15.49
N GLN A 134 -10.18 14.17 15.22
CA GLN A 134 -10.71 13.24 16.21
C GLN A 134 -9.73 12.11 16.52
N SER A 135 -9.11 11.50 15.52
CA SER A 135 -8.06 10.48 15.71
C SER A 135 -6.84 11.07 16.38
N PHE A 136 -6.41 12.27 15.99
CA PHE A 136 -5.31 12.94 16.64
C PHE A 136 -5.57 13.15 18.13
N LEU A 137 -6.74 13.69 18.49
CA LEU A 137 -7.13 13.88 19.89
C LEU A 137 -7.27 12.57 20.66
N ARG A 138 -7.77 11.49 20.05
CA ARG A 138 -7.78 10.16 20.69
C ARG A 138 -6.38 9.65 20.99
N MET A 139 -5.46 9.82 20.04
CA MET A 139 -4.06 9.38 20.18
C MET A 139 -3.32 10.19 21.24
N THR A 140 -3.49 11.51 21.26
CA THR A 140 -2.79 12.39 22.22
C THR A 140 -3.49 12.43 23.57
N GLY A 141 -4.81 12.26 23.63
CA GLY A 141 -5.58 12.19 24.87
C GLY A 141 -5.12 11.04 25.77
N GLN A 142 -4.82 9.86 25.19
CA GLN A 142 -4.24 8.74 25.95
C GLN A 142 -2.87 9.09 26.55
N VAL A 143 -2.03 9.81 25.81
CA VAL A 143 -0.72 10.26 26.29
C VAL A 143 -0.86 11.32 27.38
N ILE A 144 -1.83 12.23 27.25
CA ILE A 144 -2.13 13.25 28.26
C ILE A 144 -2.67 12.58 29.53
N ASP A 145 -3.62 11.64 29.43
CA ASP A 145 -4.17 10.94 30.59
C ASP A 145 -3.10 10.13 31.34
N ASP A 146 -2.13 9.52 30.64
CA ASP A 146 -1.03 8.80 31.28
C ASP A 146 0.06 9.73 31.86
N ILE A 147 0.11 11.00 31.41
CA ILE A 147 0.97 12.05 31.99
C ILE A 147 0.32 12.69 33.23
N PHE A 148 -1.02 12.78 33.27
CA PHE A 148 -1.78 13.46 34.33
C PHE A 148 -2.50 12.52 35.32
N LYS A 149 -2.37 11.20 35.19
CA LYS A 149 -2.72 10.24 36.26
C LYS A 149 -1.69 10.33 37.39
N GLU A 150 -2.00 11.13 38.41
CA GLU A 150 -1.52 10.93 39.78
C GLU A 150 -2.35 9.84 40.50
#